data_AF-A0A8J6TQL8-F1
#
_entry.id   AF-A0A8J6TQL8-F1
#
_cell.length_a   1.000
_cell.length_b   1.000
_cell.length_c   1.000
_cell.angle_alpha   90.00
_cell.angle_beta   90.00
_cell.angle_gamma   90.00
#
_symmetry.space_group_name_H-M   'P 1'
#
loop_
_entity.id
_entity.type
_entity.pdbx_description
1 polymer ?
#
loop_
_entity_poly.entity_id
_entity_poly.type
_entity_poly.pdbx_seq_one_letter_code
_entity_poly.pdbx_strand_id
1 'polypeptide(L)'
;MIEAIKRIRPAGERLSAFQMIWHTALLLALGVALGLLAKFLDELPSNELPFLLERLDLANFLSGFSFWVLLSVIISVYSRSPLRAGINAFCFLTGMLVGYYTYTAFISGFFPRSYIMIWVIMTLFSPLLAAVCWLAKGPGVLSMVITSGILMVFFLMAFAVGFLYFDIFSMLDVLMWLICIAVLYQSPKQIVICIGASSAAAILISVLRPYLPF
;
A
#
# COMPACT_ATOMS: atom_id res chain seq x y z
N MET A 1 -3.99 -13.98 -21.55
CA MET A 1 -3.58 -13.21 -20.35
C MET A 1 -2.27 -13.74 -19.72
N ILE A 2 -2.14 -15.04 -19.42
CA ILE A 2 -0.95 -15.60 -18.75
C ILE A 2 0.33 -15.47 -19.60
N GLU A 3 0.27 -15.68 -20.91
CA GLU A 3 1.43 -15.49 -21.80
C GLU A 3 1.90 -14.04 -21.92
N ALA A 4 0.95 -13.09 -21.98
CA ALA A 4 1.29 -11.66 -22.04
C ALA A 4 2.04 -11.21 -20.77
N ILE A 5 1.59 -11.67 -19.59
CA ILE A 5 2.25 -11.41 -18.31
C ILE A 5 3.66 -12.02 -18.28
N LYS A 6 3.82 -13.27 -18.75
CA LYS A 6 5.13 -13.95 -18.80
C LYS A 6 6.15 -13.22 -19.67
N ARG A 7 5.72 -12.55 -20.74
CA ARG A 7 6.61 -11.74 -21.60
C ARG A 7 7.14 -10.49 -20.89
N ILE A 8 6.40 -9.95 -19.92
CA ILE A 8 6.78 -8.74 -19.18
C ILE A 8 7.68 -9.11 -18.00
N ARG A 9 7.28 -10.08 -17.19
CA ARG A 9 8.08 -10.58 -16.07
C ARG A 9 7.84 -12.08 -15.94
N PRO A 10 8.87 -12.93 -16.07
CA PRO A 10 8.71 -14.36 -15.85
C PRO A 10 8.48 -14.63 -14.36
N ALA A 11 7.63 -15.62 -14.05
CA ALA A 11 7.48 -16.09 -12.68
C ALA A 11 8.79 -16.73 -12.21
N GLY A 12 9.16 -16.47 -10.95
CA GLY A 12 10.29 -17.15 -10.33
C GLY A 12 9.99 -18.64 -10.09
N GLU A 13 10.99 -19.37 -9.63
CA GLU A 13 10.85 -20.79 -9.31
C GLU A 13 9.68 -21.04 -8.36
N ARG A 14 8.92 -22.09 -8.67
CA ARG A 14 7.73 -22.47 -7.92
C ARG A 14 8.16 -23.02 -6.56
N LEU A 15 7.67 -22.39 -5.50
CA LEU A 15 7.84 -22.86 -4.13
C LEU A 15 7.04 -24.14 -3.89
N SER A 16 7.45 -24.93 -2.89
CA SER A 16 6.67 -26.08 -2.44
C SER A 16 5.32 -25.64 -1.87
N ALA A 17 4.34 -26.55 -1.86
CA ALA A 17 3.02 -26.27 -1.30
C ALA A 17 3.10 -25.81 0.16
N PHE A 18 3.95 -26.48 0.95
CA PHE A 18 4.20 -26.12 2.34
C PHE A 18 4.75 -24.69 2.49
N GLN A 19 5.77 -24.31 1.71
CA GLN A 19 6.34 -22.96 1.74
C GLN A 19 5.30 -21.89 1.38
N MET A 20 4.48 -22.16 0.34
CA MET A 20 3.42 -21.24 -0.06
C MET A 20 2.38 -21.02 1.04
N ILE A 21 1.97 -22.10 1.71
CA ILE A 21 1.02 -22.04 2.83
C ILE A 21 1.64 -21.28 3.99
N TRP A 22 2.88 -21.63 4.37
CA TRP A 22 3.57 -21.00 5.50
C TRP A 22 3.78 -19.50 5.30
N HIS A 23 4.24 -19.07 4.12
CA HIS A 23 4.40 -17.64 3.83
C HIS A 23 3.07 -16.88 3.91
N THR A 24 1.97 -17.45 3.37
CA THR A 24 0.66 -16.81 3.47
C THR A 24 0.16 -16.75 4.91
N ALA A 25 0.35 -17.82 5.69
CA ALA A 25 -0.04 -17.86 7.09
C ALA A 25 0.73 -16.82 7.92
N LEU A 26 2.04 -16.67 7.69
CA LEU A 26 2.85 -15.64 8.34
C LEU A 26 2.41 -14.22 7.98
N LEU A 27 2.08 -13.96 6.71
CA LEU A 27 1.58 -12.66 6.28
C LEU A 27 0.19 -12.35 6.85
N LEU A 28 -0.69 -13.36 6.92
CA LEU A 28 -1.98 -13.21 7.60
C LEU A 28 -1.79 -12.87 9.08
N ALA A 29 -0.92 -13.60 9.79
CA ALA A 29 -0.62 -13.37 11.20
C ALA A 29 0.02 -11.99 11.44
N LEU A 30 0.94 -11.58 10.57
CA LEU A 30 1.53 -10.24 10.59
C LEU A 30 0.46 -9.16 10.40
N GLY A 31 -0.46 -9.37 9.45
CA GLY A 31 -1.61 -8.49 9.24
C GLY A 31 -2.44 -8.35 10.51
N VAL A 32 -2.82 -9.46 11.14
CA VAL A 32 -3.59 -9.44 12.41
C VAL A 32 -2.84 -8.68 13.49
N ALA A 33 -1.56 -8.99 13.70
CA ALA A 33 -0.75 -8.33 14.74
C ALA A 33 -0.64 -6.81 14.52
N LEU A 34 -0.38 -6.38 13.29
CA LEU A 34 -0.30 -4.95 12.96
C LEU A 34 -1.67 -4.26 13.03
N GLY A 35 -2.75 -4.96 12.66
CA GLY A 35 -4.11 -4.42 12.75
C GLY A 35 -4.56 -4.21 14.21
N LEU A 36 -4.23 -5.17 15.09
CA LEU A 36 -4.40 -5.03 16.54
C LEU A 36 -3.60 -3.86 17.08
N LEU A 37 -2.31 -3.75 16.69
CA LEU A 37 -1.43 -2.66 17.11
C LEU A 37 -1.94 -1.29 16.66
N ALA A 38 -2.37 -1.17 15.40
CA ALA A 38 -2.92 0.08 14.87
C ALA A 38 -4.16 0.51 15.66
N LYS A 39 -5.11 -0.42 15.89
CA LYS A 39 -6.32 -0.09 16.64
C LYS A 39 -6.04 0.23 18.11
N PHE A 40 -5.10 -0.47 18.73
CA PHE A 40 -4.64 -0.17 20.08
C PHE A 40 -4.11 1.27 20.15
N LEU A 41 -3.21 1.66 19.24
CA LEU A 41 -2.62 3.00 19.22
C LEU A 41 -3.64 4.11 18.95
N ASP A 42 -4.67 3.87 18.12
CA ASP A 42 -5.76 4.81 17.90
C ASP A 42 -6.56 5.17 19.15
N GLU A 43 -6.55 4.29 20.15
CA GLU A 43 -7.31 4.49 21.38
C GLU A 43 -6.49 5.04 22.52
N LEU A 44 -5.17 5.07 22.39
CA LEU A 44 -4.35 5.77 23.36
C LEU A 44 -4.56 7.28 23.19
N PRO A 45 -4.90 7.99 24.29
CA PRO A 45 -4.82 9.44 24.31
C PRO A 45 -3.41 9.89 23.92
N SER A 46 -3.29 10.93 23.09
CA SER A 46 -2.00 11.40 22.57
C SER A 46 -1.02 11.77 23.69
N ASN A 47 -1.54 12.24 24.83
CA ASN A 47 -0.79 12.61 26.03
C ASN A 47 -0.32 11.41 26.88
N GLU A 48 -0.76 10.19 26.57
CA GLU A 48 -0.29 8.96 27.22
C GLU A 48 0.71 8.18 26.34
N LEU A 49 0.93 8.61 25.09
CA LEU A 49 1.93 8.02 24.22
C LEU A 49 3.34 8.46 24.64
N PRO A 50 4.33 7.55 24.64
CA PRO A 50 5.74 7.91 24.69
C PRO A 50 6.07 9.04 23.72
N PHE A 51 6.87 10.02 24.15
CA PHE A 51 7.20 11.25 23.41
C PHE A 51 7.48 11.06 21.91
N LEU A 52 8.19 9.98 21.54
CA LEU A 52 8.53 9.69 20.15
C LEU A 52 7.32 9.23 19.32
N LEU A 53 6.39 8.48 19.91
CA LEU A 53 5.17 8.01 19.23
C LEU A 53 4.19 9.15 18.98
N GLU A 54 4.05 10.05 19.96
CA GLU A 54 3.22 11.26 19.84
C GLU A 54 3.79 12.20 18.77
N ARG A 55 5.09 12.49 18.82
CA ARG A 55 5.72 13.44 17.88
C ARG A 55 5.72 12.95 16.43
N LEU A 56 5.76 11.64 16.22
CA LEU A 56 5.66 11.04 14.90
C LEU A 56 4.21 10.82 14.46
N ASP A 57 3.23 11.01 15.34
CA ASP A 57 1.82 10.77 15.07
C ASP A 57 1.53 9.33 14.57
N LEU A 58 2.14 8.34 15.24
CA LEU A 58 2.10 6.95 14.78
C LEU A 58 0.71 6.31 14.80
N ALA A 59 -0.19 6.79 15.66
CA ALA A 59 -1.58 6.32 15.68
C ALA A 59 -2.26 6.66 14.34
N ASN A 60 -2.29 7.93 13.96
CA ASN A 60 -2.85 8.37 12.68
C ASN A 60 -2.11 7.76 11.48
N PHE A 61 -0.80 7.60 11.58
CA PHE A 61 -0.02 6.98 10.51
C PHE A 61 -0.35 5.50 10.28
N LEU A 62 -0.45 4.68 11.34
CA LEU A 62 -0.78 3.27 11.23
C LEU A 62 -2.26 3.03 10.88
N SER A 63 -3.11 4.02 11.10
CA SER A 63 -4.49 4.06 10.59
C SER A 63 -4.60 4.69 9.20
N GLY A 64 -3.51 5.30 8.73
CA GLY A 64 -3.38 5.90 7.42
C GLY A 64 -3.23 4.87 6.30
N PHE A 65 -3.62 5.28 5.10
CA PHE A 65 -3.69 4.38 3.94
C PHE A 65 -2.31 4.03 3.35
N SER A 66 -1.36 4.98 3.39
CA SER A 66 -0.03 4.86 2.76
C SER A 66 0.80 3.69 3.30
N PHE A 67 0.78 3.48 4.61
CA PHE A 67 1.50 2.40 5.29
C PHE A 67 1.08 1.01 4.78
N TRP A 68 -0.23 0.74 4.77
CA TRP A 68 -0.79 -0.55 4.35
C TRP A 68 -0.62 -0.82 2.85
N VAL A 69 -0.72 0.23 2.03
CA VAL A 69 -0.44 0.13 0.60
C VAL A 69 1.05 -0.19 0.37
N LEU A 70 1.97 0.44 1.11
CA LEU A 70 3.40 0.20 0.94
C LEU A 70 3.76 -1.25 1.25
N LEU A 71 3.26 -1.78 2.37
CA LEU A 71 3.47 -3.18 2.72
C LEU A 71 2.88 -4.12 1.66
N SER A 72 1.70 -3.80 1.14
CA SER A 72 1.07 -4.57 0.06
C SER A 72 1.87 -4.52 -1.25
N VAL A 73 2.46 -3.36 -1.60
CA VAL A 73 3.36 -3.20 -2.73
C VAL A 73 4.64 -4.02 -2.54
N ILE A 74 5.26 -3.97 -1.35
CA ILE A 74 6.45 -4.77 -1.01
C ILE A 74 6.15 -6.26 -1.15
N ILE A 75 5.07 -6.73 -0.51
CA ILE A 75 4.61 -8.13 -0.61
C ILE A 75 4.38 -8.51 -2.07
N SER A 76 3.75 -7.63 -2.84
CA SER A 76 3.49 -7.84 -4.25
C SER A 76 4.79 -7.98 -5.05
N VAL A 77 5.66 -6.97 -5.07
CA VAL A 77 6.82 -6.94 -5.98
C VAL A 77 7.83 -8.04 -5.70
N TYR A 78 7.94 -8.48 -4.44
CA TYR A 78 8.84 -9.57 -4.03
C TYR A 78 8.19 -10.97 -4.06
N SER A 79 6.90 -11.08 -4.37
CA SER A 79 6.27 -12.39 -4.58
C SER A 79 6.81 -13.08 -5.83
N ARG A 80 6.79 -14.42 -5.84
CA ARG A 80 7.36 -15.23 -6.95
C ARG A 80 6.54 -15.19 -8.23
N SER A 81 5.23 -14.92 -8.14
CA SER A 81 4.32 -14.89 -9.28
C SER A 81 3.18 -13.90 -9.01
N PRO A 82 2.46 -13.42 -10.05
CA PRO A 82 1.36 -12.47 -9.87
C PRO A 82 0.21 -13.06 -9.04
N LEU A 83 -0.06 -14.37 -9.18
CA LEU A 83 -1.05 -15.05 -8.35
C LEU A 83 -0.62 -15.08 -6.88
N ARG A 84 0.66 -15.33 -6.61
CA ARG A 84 1.20 -15.32 -5.25
C ARG A 84 1.22 -13.92 -4.65
N ALA A 85 1.52 -12.89 -5.45
CA ALA A 85 1.39 -11.49 -5.05
C ALA A 85 -0.05 -11.19 -4.59
N GLY A 86 -1.03 -11.59 -5.41
CA GLY A 86 -2.45 -11.42 -5.10
C GLY A 86 -2.88 -12.10 -3.81
N ILE A 87 -2.61 -13.39 -3.67
CA ILE A 87 -2.98 -14.18 -2.47
C ILE A 87 -2.31 -13.60 -1.22
N ASN A 88 -1.01 -13.32 -1.29
CA ASN A 88 -0.25 -12.85 -0.14
C ASN A 88 -0.72 -11.46 0.34
N ALA A 89 -0.93 -10.52 -0.59
CA ALA A 89 -1.43 -9.18 -0.24
C ALA A 89 -2.87 -9.24 0.29
N PHE A 90 -3.73 -10.05 -0.34
CA PHE A 90 -5.12 -10.24 0.12
C PHE A 90 -5.18 -10.81 1.54
N CYS A 91 -4.42 -11.87 1.83
CA CYS A 91 -4.39 -12.46 3.16
C CYS A 91 -3.78 -11.50 4.20
N PHE A 92 -2.74 -10.75 3.84
CA PHE A 92 -2.17 -9.72 4.72
C PHE A 92 -3.21 -8.65 5.10
N LEU A 93 -3.88 -8.05 4.10
CA LEU A 93 -4.90 -7.02 4.34
C LEU A 93 -6.14 -7.57 5.05
N THR A 94 -6.54 -8.81 4.75
CA THR A 94 -7.61 -9.48 5.49
C THR A 94 -7.23 -9.65 6.96
N GLY A 95 -5.99 -10.08 7.24
CA GLY A 95 -5.47 -10.17 8.60
C GLY A 95 -5.54 -8.83 9.32
N MET A 96 -5.10 -7.75 8.64
CA MET A 96 -5.20 -6.39 9.17
C MET A 96 -6.64 -6.02 9.55
N LEU A 97 -7.61 -6.21 8.65
CA LEU A 97 -9.02 -5.89 8.94
C LEU A 97 -9.57 -6.71 10.11
N VAL A 98 -9.23 -7.99 10.15
CA VAL A 98 -9.65 -8.88 11.25
C VAL A 98 -9.07 -8.37 12.56
N GLY A 99 -7.76 -8.14 12.65
CA GLY A 99 -7.13 -7.60 13.86
C GLY A 99 -7.76 -6.28 14.30
N TYR A 100 -7.82 -5.30 13.40
CA TYR A 100 -8.31 -3.96 13.71
C TYR A 100 -9.79 -3.97 14.16
N TYR A 101 -10.67 -4.69 13.46
CA TYR A 101 -12.10 -4.67 13.78
C TYR A 101 -12.54 -5.68 14.83
N THR A 102 -11.77 -6.74 15.09
CA THR A 102 -11.99 -7.57 16.28
C THR A 102 -11.65 -6.80 17.55
N TYR A 103 -10.54 -6.06 17.55
CA TYR A 103 -10.23 -5.13 18.64
C TYR A 103 -11.37 -4.12 18.82
N THR A 104 -11.81 -3.49 17.73
CA THR A 104 -12.91 -2.51 17.74
C THR A 104 -14.20 -3.08 18.35
N ALA A 105 -14.58 -4.29 17.95
CA ALA A 105 -15.81 -4.94 18.43
C ALA A 105 -15.75 -5.35 19.90
N PHE A 106 -14.65 -5.98 20.32
CA PHE A 106 -14.57 -6.67 21.62
C PHE A 106 -13.94 -5.83 22.72
N ILE A 107 -13.03 -4.90 22.38
CA ILE A 107 -12.33 -4.06 23.35
C ILE A 107 -12.98 -2.68 23.40
N SER A 108 -13.18 -2.05 22.25
CA SER A 108 -13.73 -0.68 22.15
C SER A 108 -15.25 -0.62 22.31
N GLY A 109 -15.93 -1.77 22.17
CA GLY A 109 -17.37 -1.90 22.41
C GLY A 109 -18.28 -1.33 21.31
N PHE A 110 -17.78 -1.10 20.09
CA PHE A 110 -18.60 -0.65 18.95
C PHE A 110 -18.21 -1.32 17.63
N PHE A 111 -19.08 -1.24 16.60
CA PHE A 111 -18.80 -1.87 15.29
C PHE A 111 -19.40 -1.05 14.13
N PRO A 112 -18.61 -0.17 13.47
CA PRO A 112 -19.12 0.76 12.47
C PRO A 112 -19.31 0.09 11.09
N ARG A 113 -20.38 -0.69 10.94
CA ARG A 113 -20.65 -1.54 9.76
C ARG A 113 -20.45 -0.83 8.42
N SER A 114 -21.06 0.34 8.22
CA SER A 114 -20.99 1.07 6.94
C SER A 114 -19.57 1.47 6.57
N TYR A 115 -18.76 1.86 7.56
CA TYR A 115 -17.37 2.23 7.36
C TYR A 115 -16.50 1.01 7.03
N ILE A 116 -16.70 -0.10 7.75
CA ILE A 116 -15.98 -1.36 7.52
C ILE A 116 -16.19 -1.89 6.10
N MET A 117 -17.40 -1.73 5.54
CA MET A 117 -17.73 -2.22 4.20
C MET A 117 -16.82 -1.64 3.11
N ILE A 118 -16.41 -0.37 3.23
CA ILE A 118 -15.48 0.27 2.28
C ILE A 118 -14.15 -0.50 2.27
N TRP A 119 -13.60 -0.79 3.45
CA TRP A 119 -12.34 -1.49 3.60
C TRP A 119 -12.40 -2.95 3.15
N VAL A 120 -13.52 -3.64 3.41
CA VAL A 120 -13.77 -5.00 2.92
C VAL A 120 -13.76 -5.01 1.39
N ILE A 121 -14.46 -4.08 0.74
CA ILE A 121 -14.50 -3.98 -0.72
C ILE A 121 -13.08 -3.73 -1.27
N MET A 122 -12.33 -2.78 -0.71
CA MET A 122 -10.96 -2.51 -1.13
C MET A 122 -10.06 -3.75 -0.98
N THR A 123 -10.22 -4.48 0.12
CA THR A 123 -9.48 -5.73 0.36
C THR A 123 -9.85 -6.80 -0.65
N LEU A 124 -11.12 -6.95 -1.03
CA LEU A 124 -11.55 -7.88 -2.08
C LEU A 124 -10.94 -7.57 -3.46
N PHE A 125 -10.69 -6.30 -3.78
CA PHE A 125 -10.02 -5.91 -5.02
C PHE A 125 -8.49 -5.97 -4.96
N SER A 126 -7.91 -5.98 -3.76
CA SER A 126 -6.45 -6.03 -3.55
C SER A 126 -5.70 -7.15 -4.28
N PRO A 127 -6.20 -8.40 -4.47
CA PRO A 127 -5.44 -9.43 -5.17
C PRO A 127 -5.16 -9.06 -6.63
N LEU A 128 -6.11 -8.38 -7.30
CA LEU A 128 -5.94 -7.93 -8.68
C LEU A 128 -4.90 -6.81 -8.76
N LEU A 129 -5.01 -5.81 -7.88
CA LEU A 129 -4.07 -4.70 -7.81
C LEU A 129 -2.66 -5.18 -7.46
N ALA A 130 -2.53 -6.10 -6.52
CA ALA A 130 -1.25 -6.71 -6.16
C ALA A 130 -0.66 -7.54 -7.31
N ALA A 131 -1.48 -8.25 -8.10
CA ALA A 131 -1.00 -8.94 -9.30
C ALA A 131 -0.49 -7.95 -10.37
N VAL A 132 -1.11 -6.77 -10.51
CA VAL A 132 -0.63 -5.69 -11.39
C VAL A 132 0.66 -5.08 -10.85
N CYS A 133 0.73 -4.76 -9.56
CA CYS A 133 1.92 -4.19 -8.93
C CYS A 133 3.14 -5.11 -9.07
N TRP A 134 2.94 -6.43 -9.14
CA TRP A 134 4.02 -7.39 -9.35
C TRP A 134 4.74 -7.14 -10.68
N LEU A 135 4.06 -6.62 -11.70
CA LEU A 135 4.67 -6.29 -12.99
C LEU A 135 5.58 -5.06 -12.93
N ALA A 136 5.55 -4.27 -11.86
CA ALA A 136 6.38 -3.07 -11.72
C ALA A 136 7.88 -3.39 -11.75
N LYS A 137 8.27 -4.60 -11.34
CA LYS A 137 9.66 -5.11 -11.39
C LYS A 137 10.03 -5.83 -12.70
N GLY A 138 9.20 -5.73 -13.73
CA GLY A 138 9.55 -6.22 -15.07
C GLY A 138 10.34 -5.18 -15.90
N PRO A 139 10.98 -5.59 -17.00
CA PRO A 139 11.50 -4.70 -18.03
C PRO A 139 10.39 -4.06 -18.90
N GLY A 140 10.74 -2.93 -19.52
CA GLY A 140 9.96 -2.32 -20.59
C GLY A 140 8.93 -1.28 -20.14
N VAL A 141 8.25 -0.70 -21.14
CA VAL A 141 7.38 0.47 -20.96
C VAL A 141 6.21 0.20 -20.00
N LEU A 142 5.58 -0.96 -20.10
CA LEU A 142 4.43 -1.29 -19.24
C LEU A 142 4.82 -1.31 -17.75
N SER A 143 5.98 -1.88 -17.40
CA SER A 143 6.47 -1.87 -16.02
C SER A 143 6.80 -0.46 -15.54
N MET A 144 7.28 0.42 -16.43
CA MET A 144 7.49 1.84 -16.12
C MET A 144 6.16 2.58 -15.87
N VAL A 145 5.12 2.29 -16.68
CA VAL A 145 3.78 2.86 -16.47
C VAL A 145 3.20 2.44 -15.12
N ILE A 146 3.31 1.15 -14.78
CA ILE A 146 2.84 0.63 -13.49
C ILE A 146 3.64 1.24 -12.34
N THR A 147 4.97 1.32 -12.47
CA THR A 147 5.84 1.97 -11.47
C THR A 147 5.45 3.43 -11.27
N SER A 148 5.23 4.18 -12.35
CA SER A 148 4.81 5.58 -12.30
C SER A 148 3.43 5.72 -11.65
N GLY A 149 2.49 4.82 -11.93
CA GLY A 149 1.18 4.79 -11.30
C GLY A 149 1.25 4.57 -9.79
N ILE A 150 2.08 3.61 -9.33
CA ILE A 150 2.28 3.38 -7.90
C ILE A 150 2.92 4.63 -7.25
N LEU A 151 3.98 5.18 -7.84
CA LEU A 151 4.64 6.38 -7.31
C LEU A 151 3.72 7.61 -7.31
N MET A 152 2.81 7.73 -8.28
CA MET A 152 1.81 8.79 -8.35
C MET A 152 0.83 8.70 -7.19
N VAL A 153 0.35 7.49 -6.87
CA VAL A 153 -0.56 7.26 -5.74
C VAL A 153 0.11 7.69 -4.42
N PHE A 154 1.37 7.31 -4.18
CA PHE A 154 2.10 7.74 -3.00
C PHE A 154 2.40 9.24 -2.99
N PHE A 155 2.69 9.84 -4.14
CA PHE A 155 2.87 11.29 -4.25
C PHE A 155 1.59 12.03 -3.83
N LEU A 156 0.43 11.57 -4.29
CA LEU A 156 -0.87 12.14 -3.94
C LEU A 156 -1.24 11.99 -2.46
N MET A 157 -0.64 11.04 -1.76
CA MET A 157 -0.78 10.89 -0.29
C MET A 157 0.20 11.77 0.48
N ALA A 158 1.40 11.97 -0.07
CA ALA A 158 2.45 12.74 0.58
C ALA A 158 2.29 14.26 0.43
N PHE A 159 1.80 14.71 -0.73
CA PHE A 159 1.80 16.13 -1.10
C PHE A 159 0.41 16.63 -1.46
N ALA A 160 0.06 17.79 -0.90
CA ALA A 160 -1.09 18.58 -1.30
C ALA A 160 -0.64 19.55 -2.40
N VAL A 161 -1.17 19.38 -3.60
CA VAL A 161 -0.83 20.26 -4.74
C VAL A 161 -2.08 20.93 -5.26
N GLY A 162 -2.02 22.24 -5.43
CA GLY A 162 -3.03 23.01 -6.16
C GLY A 162 -2.39 23.89 -7.21
N PHE A 163 -3.20 24.74 -7.86
CA PHE A 163 -2.71 25.63 -8.92
C PHE A 163 -1.63 26.61 -8.42
N LEU A 164 -1.70 27.04 -7.17
CA LEU A 164 -0.78 28.04 -6.56
C LEU A 164 -0.16 27.58 -5.24
N TYR A 165 -0.35 26.32 -4.83
CA TYR A 165 0.20 25.85 -3.56
C TYR A 165 0.78 24.44 -3.71
N PHE A 166 1.79 24.18 -2.89
CA PHE A 166 2.42 22.89 -2.72
C PHE A 166 2.73 22.76 -1.22
N ASP A 167 2.14 21.75 -0.59
CA ASP A 167 2.31 21.49 0.84
C ASP A 167 2.49 19.99 1.11
N ILE A 168 2.99 19.64 2.29
CA ILE A 168 3.21 18.26 2.72
C ILE A 168 2.10 17.87 3.68
N PHE A 169 1.38 16.79 3.39
CA PHE A 169 0.33 16.28 4.28
C PHE A 169 0.93 15.70 5.56
N SER A 170 1.94 14.83 5.41
CA SER A 170 2.66 14.21 6.52
C SER A 170 4.08 13.84 6.11
N MET A 171 5.04 14.09 6.99
CA MET A 171 6.43 13.66 6.78
C MET A 171 6.57 12.15 6.70
N LEU A 172 5.68 11.40 7.35
CA LEU A 172 5.66 9.95 7.25
C LEU A 172 5.17 9.47 5.89
N ASP A 173 4.22 10.16 5.27
CA ASP A 173 3.78 9.84 3.90
C ASP A 173 4.87 10.16 2.87
N VAL A 174 5.63 11.24 3.06
CA VAL A 174 6.84 11.52 2.28
C VAL A 174 7.86 10.40 2.45
N LEU A 175 8.08 9.92 3.67
CA LEU A 175 8.95 8.78 3.93
C LEU A 175 8.46 7.52 3.22
N MET A 176 7.14 7.24 3.25
CA MET A 176 6.56 6.10 2.54
C MET A 176 6.78 6.21 1.02
N TRP A 177 6.66 7.42 0.45
CA TRP A 177 6.96 7.67 -0.96
C TRP A 177 8.43 7.41 -1.30
N LEU A 178 9.36 7.86 -0.45
CA LEU A 178 10.80 7.61 -0.62
C LEU A 178 11.15 6.12 -0.51
N ILE A 179 10.55 5.41 0.45
CA ILE A 179 10.72 3.95 0.56
C ILE A 179 10.13 3.27 -0.67
N CYS A 180 8.97 3.72 -1.18
CA CYS A 180 8.38 3.18 -2.39
C CYS A 180 9.30 3.36 -3.61
N ILE A 181 9.95 4.51 -3.76
CA ILE A 181 10.98 4.74 -4.78
C ILE A 181 12.12 3.72 -4.65
N ALA A 182 12.64 3.52 -3.44
CA ALA A 182 13.70 2.54 -3.20
C ALA A 182 13.25 1.11 -3.50
N VAL A 183 12.03 0.74 -3.10
CA VAL A 183 11.43 -0.56 -3.36
C VAL A 183 11.26 -0.79 -4.87
N LEU A 184 10.85 0.21 -5.64
CA LEU A 184 10.60 0.11 -7.07
C LEU A 184 11.83 0.36 -7.95
N TYR A 185 12.95 0.77 -7.37
CA TYR A 185 14.20 1.01 -8.09
C TYR A 185 14.64 -0.19 -8.93
N GLN A 186 15.04 0.06 -10.17
CA GLN A 186 15.60 -0.92 -11.10
C GLN A 186 16.87 -0.40 -11.78
N SER A 187 16.84 0.83 -12.28
CA SER A 187 17.99 1.53 -12.85
C SER A 187 17.84 3.05 -12.67
N PRO A 188 18.95 3.83 -12.67
CA PRO A 188 18.89 5.28 -12.51
C PRO A 188 18.02 5.95 -13.58
N LYS A 189 18.17 5.55 -14.84
CA LYS A 189 17.40 6.11 -15.95
C LYS A 189 15.90 5.85 -15.80
N GLN A 190 15.52 4.61 -15.47
CA GLN A 190 14.12 4.25 -15.32
C GLN A 190 13.46 4.99 -14.16
N ILE A 191 14.11 5.03 -12.99
CA ILE A 191 13.49 5.60 -11.79
C ILE A 191 13.30 7.12 -11.94
N VAL A 192 14.25 7.82 -12.56
CA VAL A 192 14.14 9.27 -12.84
C VAL A 192 12.96 9.56 -13.76
N ILE A 193 12.80 8.77 -14.83
CA ILE A 193 11.64 8.90 -15.73
C ILE A 193 10.34 8.63 -14.99
N CYS A 194 10.28 7.58 -14.16
CA CYS A 194 9.07 7.22 -13.43
C CYS A 194 8.68 8.28 -12.40
N ILE A 195 9.64 8.85 -11.66
CA ILE A 195 9.40 9.94 -10.70
C ILE A 195 8.89 11.19 -11.43
N GLY A 196 9.52 11.55 -12.56
CA GLY A 196 9.09 12.70 -13.36
C GLY A 196 7.66 12.52 -13.88
N ALA A 197 7.38 11.37 -14.50
CA ALA A 197 6.06 11.04 -15.01
C ALA A 197 5.00 10.97 -13.91
N SER A 198 5.30 10.34 -12.76
CA SER A 198 4.38 10.23 -11.64
C SER A 198 4.06 11.58 -11.01
N SER A 199 5.07 12.44 -10.85
CA SER A 199 4.89 13.78 -10.26
C SER A 199 4.07 14.66 -11.20
N ALA A 200 4.38 14.68 -12.51
CA ALA A 200 3.60 15.43 -13.49
C ALA A 200 2.14 14.99 -13.54
N ALA A 201 1.89 13.67 -13.56
CA ALA A 201 0.54 13.12 -13.53
C ALA A 201 -0.20 13.45 -12.22
N ALA A 202 0.47 13.36 -11.07
CA ALA A 202 -0.11 13.73 -9.78
C ALA A 202 -0.49 15.20 -9.72
N ILE A 203 0.38 16.10 -10.17
CA ILE A 203 0.10 17.55 -10.24
C ILE A 203 -1.10 17.81 -11.15
N LEU A 204 -1.15 17.19 -12.34
CA LEU A 204 -2.26 17.34 -13.27
C LEU A 204 -3.59 16.88 -12.64
N ILE A 205 -3.61 15.70 -12.01
CA ILE A 205 -4.81 15.19 -11.32
C ILE A 205 -5.24 16.13 -10.20
N SER A 206 -4.30 16.63 -9.39
CA SER A 206 -4.62 17.50 -8.27
C SER A 206 -5.17 18.87 -8.71
N VAL A 207 -4.65 19.44 -9.81
CA VAL A 207 -5.17 20.69 -10.39
C VAL A 207 -6.54 20.48 -11.04
N LEU A 208 -6.79 19.32 -11.65
CA LEU A 208 -8.08 19.01 -12.28
C LEU A 208 -9.15 18.56 -11.29
N ARG A 209 -8.77 18.06 -10.10
CA ARG A 209 -9.69 17.53 -9.08
C ARG A 209 -10.90 18.44 -8.80
N PRO A 210 -10.77 19.77 -8.67
CA PRO A 210 -11.91 20.65 -8.42
C PRO A 210 -12.96 20.71 -9.55
N TYR A 211 -12.61 20.25 -10.75
CA TYR A 211 -13.46 20.29 -11.94
C TYR A 211 -14.04 18.93 -12.32
N LEU A 212 -13.64 17.87 -11.60
CA LEU A 212 -14.14 16.52 -11.81
C LEU A 212 -15.45 16.32 -11.04
N PRO A 213 -16.45 15.62 -11.61
CA PRO A 213 -17.77 15.44 -10.99
C PRO A 213 -17.74 14.32 -9.94
N PHE A 214 -16.94 14.46 -8.88
CA PHE A 214 -16.87 13.48 -7.78
C PHE A 214 -16.68 14.18 -6.43
#